data_AF-A0AAU3G1W4-F1
#
_entry.id   AF-A0AAU3G1W4-F1
#
_cell.length_a   1.000
_cell.length_b   1.000
_cell.length_c   1.000
_cell.angle_alpha   90.00
_cell.angle_beta   90.00
_cell.angle_gamma   90.00
#
_symmetry.space_group_name_H-M   'P 1'
#
loop_
_entity.id
_entity.type
_entity.pdbx_description
1 polymer ?
#
loop_
_entity_poly.entity_id
_entity_poly.type
_entity_poly.pdbx_seq_one_letter_code
_entity_poly.pdbx_strand_id
1 'polypeptide(L)'
;MRREPNLLLRHLIAEAAFSHKGLARRLNDLGAARGLTGLRYDHSSVLRWMGGQQPRDPVPTLLAEIFALKLGRPVTSEDLGMAGGATPLDLGQEFTHSWQEGVETVTALWRADMERRRFLLDSAFAVGAGSAGALRWLTFPMEGKPEAAGVRKVGAPDIAAIREVTRSFGELDNRFGGGRVRSAVVKYLDSAVAPLLKDGVYGEATGRALASAAAEVTRLAGWMAYDLEQHGLAQRHLIQALSLARGAGDHGFGGEILAGMAHQAIYIGQPRHALDLARAAQLSARRAEVPSLLAEAYVLEAHAHAALSDGAACALALHEADLAFDRRRPDEEPEWIRYFDEAYLAAKYAHCFRDLGDGAQAVRYARRSLDMDGRYVRGRMFNLSLLASAHALQGDAEEASRVGTSALDLAAGLQSVRTRSYVADLRKRLEPLSGDPGVAALVQRTRELAPAA
;
A
#
# COMPACT_ATOMS: atom_id res chain seq x y z
N MET A 1 29.22 -4.72 -33.61
CA MET A 1 28.43 -3.57 -34.10
C MET A 1 28.87 -2.32 -33.35
N ARG A 2 29.44 -1.32 -34.03
CA ARG A 2 29.71 -0.01 -33.41
C ARG A 2 28.36 0.68 -33.18
N ARG A 3 28.09 1.15 -31.96
CA ARG A 3 26.89 1.91 -31.63
C ARG A 3 27.02 3.33 -32.17
N GLU A 4 25.96 3.88 -32.74
CA GLU A 4 25.96 5.27 -33.20
C GLU A 4 26.03 6.23 -32.01
N PRO A 5 26.87 7.29 -32.06
CA PRO A 5 26.93 8.29 -31.00
C PRO A 5 25.59 9.00 -30.78
N ASN A 6 25.18 9.17 -29.53
CA ASN A 6 23.96 9.89 -29.18
C ASN A 6 24.23 11.41 -29.25
N LEU A 7 24.02 12.02 -30.41
CA LEU A 7 24.24 13.45 -30.66
C LEU A 7 23.21 14.34 -29.95
N LEU A 8 21.98 13.85 -29.78
CA LEU A 8 20.89 14.55 -29.10
C LEU A 8 21.23 14.80 -27.62
N LEU A 9 21.71 13.78 -26.91
CA LEU A 9 22.19 13.93 -25.53
C LEU A 9 23.36 14.91 -25.42
N ARG A 10 24.31 14.88 -26.38
CA ARG A 10 25.45 15.82 -26.38
C ARG A 10 24.99 17.27 -26.50
N HIS A 11 24.02 17.51 -27.37
CA HIS A 11 23.46 18.84 -27.57
C HIS A 11 22.79 19.36 -26.31
N LEU A 12 21.91 18.55 -25.68
CA LEU A 12 21.23 18.95 -24.45
C LEU A 12 22.18 19.15 -23.27
N ILE A 13 23.23 18.31 -23.12
CA ILE A 13 24.27 18.52 -22.10
C ILE A 13 24.95 19.89 -22.26
N ALA A 14 25.26 20.27 -23.50
CA ALA A 14 25.88 21.56 -23.80
C ALA A 14 24.92 22.73 -23.53
N GLU A 15 23.67 22.64 -24.00
CA GLU A 15 22.62 23.64 -23.78
C GLU A 15 22.36 23.87 -22.28
N ALA A 16 22.24 22.79 -21.50
CA ALA A 16 22.01 22.85 -20.07
C ALA A 16 23.26 23.21 -19.24
N ALA A 17 24.43 23.34 -19.89
CA ALA A 17 25.74 23.56 -19.27
C ALA A 17 26.06 22.54 -18.15
N PHE A 18 25.69 21.27 -18.34
CA PHE A 18 26.00 20.24 -17.37
C PHE A 18 27.41 19.67 -17.56
N SER A 19 28.17 19.55 -16.47
CA SER A 19 29.33 18.65 -16.45
C SER A 19 28.86 17.19 -16.37
N HIS A 20 29.59 16.25 -16.98
CA HIS A 20 29.23 14.82 -16.93
C HIS A 20 29.14 14.29 -15.49
N LYS A 21 30.04 14.73 -14.60
CA LYS A 21 30.01 14.40 -13.18
C LYS A 21 28.79 15.02 -12.48
N GLY A 22 28.44 16.26 -12.82
CA GLY A 22 27.28 16.96 -12.27
C GLY A 22 25.96 16.31 -12.68
N LEU A 23 25.83 15.92 -13.95
CA LEU A 23 24.64 15.21 -14.44
C LEU A 23 24.45 13.87 -13.75
N ALA A 24 25.52 13.07 -13.63
CA ALA A 24 25.48 11.79 -12.93
C ALA A 24 25.08 11.93 -11.45
N ARG A 25 25.59 12.97 -10.76
CA ARG A 25 25.20 13.27 -9.38
C ARG A 25 23.71 13.60 -9.28
N ARG A 26 23.21 14.53 -10.10
CA ARG A 26 21.79 14.92 -10.12
C ARG A 26 20.87 13.73 -10.38
N LEU A 27 21.29 12.81 -11.26
CA LEU A 27 20.57 11.58 -11.55
C LEU A 27 20.44 10.68 -10.32
N ASN A 28 21.54 10.48 -9.58
CA ASN A 28 21.50 9.67 -8.37
C ASN A 28 20.68 10.36 -7.27
N ASP A 29 20.82 11.68 -7.11
CA ASP A 29 20.09 12.46 -6.10
C ASP A 29 18.57 12.44 -6.39
N LEU A 30 18.17 12.66 -7.64
CA LEU A 30 16.77 12.59 -8.05
C LEU A 30 16.21 11.18 -7.90
N GLY A 31 17.00 10.16 -8.26
CA GLY A 31 16.63 8.77 -8.05
C GLY A 31 16.36 8.47 -6.58
N ALA A 32 17.23 8.91 -5.68
CA ALA A 32 17.06 8.76 -4.24
C ALA A 32 15.81 9.51 -3.73
N ALA A 33 15.59 10.75 -4.19
CA ALA A 33 14.41 11.54 -3.84
C ALA A 33 13.09 10.89 -4.31
N ARG A 34 13.10 10.18 -5.44
CA ARG A 34 11.98 9.39 -5.96
C ARG A 34 11.89 7.98 -5.37
N GLY A 35 12.74 7.67 -4.38
CA GLY A 35 12.70 6.39 -3.69
C GLY A 35 13.29 5.21 -4.46
N LEU A 36 14.07 5.46 -5.52
CA LEU A 36 14.75 4.41 -6.28
C LEU A 36 16.04 4.04 -5.56
N THR A 37 16.14 2.78 -5.14
CA THR A 37 17.35 2.28 -4.48
C THR A 37 18.35 1.71 -5.51
N GLY A 38 19.65 1.95 -5.30
CA GLY A 38 20.72 1.29 -6.06
C GLY A 38 21.21 2.00 -7.35
N LEU A 39 20.74 3.20 -7.66
CA LEU A 39 21.33 3.98 -8.77
C LEU A 39 22.72 4.50 -8.36
N ARG A 40 23.75 4.09 -9.11
CA ARG A 40 25.15 4.47 -8.87
C ARG A 40 25.82 4.85 -10.18
N TYR A 41 25.41 5.96 -10.76
CA TYR A 41 25.99 6.47 -12.00
C TYR A 41 27.10 7.48 -11.74
N ASP A 42 28.04 7.52 -12.68
CA ASP A 42 29.21 8.37 -12.67
C ASP A 42 29.43 9.04 -14.03
N HIS A 43 30.48 9.86 -14.13
CA HIS A 43 30.83 10.54 -15.37
C HIS A 43 31.08 9.55 -16.54
N SER A 44 31.60 8.35 -16.27
CA SER A 44 31.85 7.32 -17.27
C SER A 44 30.54 6.75 -17.84
N SER A 45 29.49 6.67 -17.01
CA SER A 45 28.15 6.28 -17.43
C SER A 45 27.57 7.28 -18.44
N VAL A 46 27.70 8.58 -18.17
CA VAL A 46 27.28 9.65 -19.10
C VAL A 46 28.04 9.59 -20.42
N LEU A 47 29.37 9.39 -20.38
CA LEU A 47 30.19 9.21 -21.58
C LEU A 47 29.76 8.00 -22.41
N ARG A 48 29.41 6.88 -21.76
CA ARG A 48 28.87 5.70 -22.46
C ARG A 48 27.54 5.99 -23.14
N TRP A 49 26.66 6.77 -22.51
CA TRP A 49 25.38 7.17 -23.12
C TRP A 49 25.57 8.10 -24.32
N MET A 50 26.49 9.07 -24.22
CA MET A 50 26.91 9.91 -25.37
C MET A 50 27.59 9.10 -26.49
N GLY A 51 28.13 7.93 -26.15
CA GLY A 51 28.67 6.94 -27.08
C GLY A 51 27.64 5.98 -27.67
N GLY A 52 26.34 6.19 -27.40
CA GLY A 52 25.25 5.40 -27.98
C GLY A 52 24.76 4.24 -27.12
N GLN A 53 25.27 4.07 -25.90
CA GLN A 53 24.68 3.09 -24.98
C GLN A 53 23.34 3.60 -24.46
N GLN A 54 22.28 2.82 -24.65
CA GLN A 54 20.98 3.10 -24.03
C GLN A 54 21.01 2.69 -22.55
N PRO A 55 20.75 3.61 -21.60
CA PRO A 55 20.52 3.21 -20.23
C PRO A 55 19.18 2.48 -20.11
N ARG A 56 19.05 1.62 -19.09
CA ARG A 56 17.78 0.94 -18.79
C ARG A 56 16.84 1.89 -18.06
N ASP A 57 15.54 1.65 -18.17
CA ASP A 57 14.54 2.30 -17.34
C ASP A 57 14.91 2.16 -15.84
N PRO A 58 14.72 3.24 -15.05
CA PRO A 58 14.02 4.48 -15.39
C PRO A 58 14.92 5.66 -15.77
N VAL A 59 16.19 5.41 -16.11
CA VAL A 59 17.19 6.48 -16.32
C VAL A 59 16.84 7.46 -17.45
N PRO A 60 16.31 7.04 -18.62
CA PRO A 60 15.91 7.99 -19.65
C PRO A 60 14.93 9.06 -19.15
N THR A 61 13.94 8.65 -18.35
CA THR A 61 12.92 9.54 -17.76
C THR A 61 13.50 10.47 -16.71
N LEU A 62 14.38 9.98 -15.83
CA LEU A 62 15.06 10.83 -14.85
C LEU A 62 15.92 11.91 -15.52
N LEU A 63 16.63 11.54 -16.59
CA LEU A 63 17.42 12.50 -17.36
C LEU A 63 16.51 13.55 -17.98
N ALA A 64 15.41 13.14 -18.60
CA ALA A 64 14.42 14.04 -19.19
C ALA A 64 13.91 15.07 -18.16
N GLU A 65 13.56 14.62 -16.95
CA GLU A 65 13.15 15.51 -15.84
C GLU A 65 14.26 16.49 -15.43
N ILE A 66 15.50 16.01 -15.28
CA ILE A 66 16.65 16.86 -14.92
C ILE A 66 16.90 17.95 -15.97
N PHE A 67 16.78 17.62 -17.25
CA PHE A 67 16.90 18.59 -18.34
C PHE A 67 15.72 19.54 -18.37
N ALA A 68 14.49 19.05 -18.20
CA ALA A 68 13.30 19.89 -18.20
C ALA A 68 13.35 20.94 -17.07
N LEU A 69 13.72 20.52 -15.85
CA LEU A 69 13.90 21.42 -14.71
C LEU A 69 15.01 22.46 -14.95
N LYS A 70 16.11 22.06 -15.60
CA LYS A 70 17.25 22.96 -15.85
C LYS A 70 16.98 23.96 -16.98
N LEU A 71 16.25 23.54 -18.01
CA LEU A 71 15.99 24.33 -19.22
C LEU A 71 14.68 25.12 -19.13
N GLY A 72 13.80 24.81 -18.17
CA GLY A 72 12.51 25.49 -18.01
C GLY A 72 11.51 25.18 -19.13
N ARG A 73 11.70 24.07 -19.85
CA ARG A 73 10.83 23.60 -20.94
C ARG A 73 10.65 22.08 -20.87
N PRO A 74 9.56 21.51 -21.40
CA PRO A 74 9.42 20.07 -21.50
C PRO A 74 10.59 19.45 -22.29
N VAL A 75 11.12 18.34 -21.78
CA VAL A 75 12.12 17.49 -22.43
C VAL A 75 11.69 16.05 -22.23
N THR A 76 11.74 15.25 -23.30
CA THR A 76 11.37 13.83 -23.30
C THR A 76 12.62 12.94 -23.41
N SER A 77 12.46 11.64 -23.20
CA SER A 77 13.53 10.68 -23.46
C SER A 77 13.92 10.62 -24.95
N GLU A 78 12.96 10.86 -25.85
CA GLU A 78 13.20 10.93 -27.29
C GLU A 78 14.05 12.15 -27.65
N ASP A 79 13.80 13.30 -27.03
CA ASP A 79 14.64 14.50 -27.18
C ASP A 79 16.09 14.26 -26.73
N LEU A 80 16.31 13.30 -25.82
CA LEU A 80 17.63 12.85 -25.37
C LEU A 80 18.25 11.78 -26.27
N GLY A 81 17.58 11.36 -27.35
CA GLY A 81 17.99 10.23 -28.18
C GLY A 81 18.00 8.90 -27.43
N MET A 82 17.15 8.77 -26.41
CA MET A 82 17.05 7.59 -25.57
C MET A 82 15.73 6.84 -25.79
N ALA A 83 15.84 5.51 -25.83
CA ALA A 83 14.68 4.65 -25.76
C ALA A 83 14.15 4.68 -24.31
N GLY A 84 13.30 5.65 -23.99
CA GLY A 84 12.54 5.63 -22.75
C GLY A 84 11.33 4.74 -22.93
N GLY A 85 11.16 3.76 -22.04
CA GLY A 85 9.81 3.24 -21.84
C GLY A 85 8.93 4.41 -21.43
N ALA A 86 7.82 4.64 -22.14
CA ALA A 86 6.89 5.76 -21.97
C ALA A 86 6.11 5.74 -20.63
N THR A 87 6.76 5.32 -19.55
CA THR A 87 6.16 5.04 -18.26
C THR A 87 6.76 5.95 -17.20
N PRO A 88 6.00 6.96 -16.74
CA PRO A 88 6.46 7.91 -15.73
C PRO A 88 6.90 7.23 -14.43
N LEU A 89 7.84 7.85 -13.73
CA LEU A 89 8.36 7.33 -12.46
C LEU A 89 7.37 7.45 -11.30
N ASP A 90 6.51 8.43 -11.38
CA ASP A 90 5.36 8.68 -10.53
C ASP A 90 4.11 7.94 -11.02
N LEU A 91 4.23 6.99 -11.97
CA LEU A 91 3.09 6.19 -12.43
C LEU A 91 2.30 5.61 -11.26
N GLY A 92 1.04 6.03 -11.14
CA GLY A 92 0.15 5.57 -10.08
C GLY A 92 0.33 6.25 -8.71
N GLN A 93 1.26 7.20 -8.56
CA GLN A 93 1.41 8.02 -7.35
C GLN A 93 0.46 9.22 -7.34
N GLU A 94 0.02 9.67 -8.51
CA GLU A 94 -0.89 10.80 -8.60
C GLU A 94 -2.35 10.36 -8.65
N PHE A 95 -3.18 11.12 -7.96
CA PHE A 95 -4.63 11.00 -8.04
C PHE A 95 -5.12 11.86 -9.22
N THR A 96 -5.47 11.18 -10.31
CA THR A 96 -5.79 11.79 -11.61
C THR A 96 -6.98 12.73 -11.55
N HIS A 97 -7.15 13.61 -12.55
CA HIS A 97 -8.25 14.59 -12.56
C HIS A 97 -9.47 14.08 -13.31
N SER A 98 -9.25 13.38 -14.42
CA SER A 98 -10.32 12.85 -15.26
C SER A 98 -10.45 11.32 -15.17
N TRP A 99 -11.65 10.82 -15.52
CA TRP A 99 -11.90 9.38 -15.64
C TRP A 99 -10.94 8.71 -16.63
N GLN A 100 -10.78 9.30 -17.82
CA GLN A 100 -9.96 8.73 -18.90
C GLN A 100 -8.48 8.63 -18.52
N GLU A 101 -7.92 9.70 -17.95
CA GLU A 101 -6.56 9.71 -17.43
C GLU A 101 -6.36 8.68 -16.30
N GLY A 102 -7.37 8.52 -15.44
CA GLY A 102 -7.40 7.48 -14.40
C GLY A 102 -7.32 6.07 -14.99
N VAL A 103 -8.12 5.77 -16.01
CA VAL A 103 -8.10 4.48 -16.72
C VAL A 103 -6.74 4.24 -17.38
N GLU A 104 -6.16 5.24 -18.04
CA GLU A 104 -4.84 5.14 -18.67
C GLU A 104 -3.73 4.86 -17.64
N THR A 105 -3.74 5.59 -16.53
CA THR A 105 -2.76 5.49 -15.45
C THR A 105 -2.83 4.12 -14.76
N VAL A 106 -4.03 3.69 -14.36
CA VAL A 106 -4.18 2.45 -13.58
C VAL A 106 -3.85 1.21 -14.40
N THR A 107 -4.25 1.19 -15.68
CA THR A 107 -3.93 0.07 -16.57
C THR A 107 -2.46 0.03 -16.96
N ALA A 108 -1.80 1.18 -17.08
CA ALA A 108 -0.35 1.24 -17.25
C ALA A 108 0.40 0.73 -16.00
N LEU A 109 -0.11 1.04 -14.79
CA LEU A 109 0.38 0.48 -13.53
C LEU A 109 0.28 -1.05 -13.50
N TRP A 110 -0.88 -1.60 -13.84
CA TRP A 110 -1.07 -3.05 -13.87
C TRP A 110 -0.12 -3.73 -14.86
N ARG A 111 0.02 -3.18 -16.06
CA ARG A 111 0.95 -3.70 -17.08
C ARG A 111 2.39 -3.67 -16.58
N ALA A 112 2.84 -2.54 -16.04
CA ALA A 112 4.21 -2.38 -15.58
C ALA A 112 4.54 -3.29 -14.37
N ASP A 113 3.56 -3.56 -13.50
CA ASP A 113 3.69 -4.55 -12.42
C ASP A 113 3.70 -6.00 -12.96
N MET A 114 2.83 -6.31 -13.93
CA MET A 114 2.81 -7.61 -14.63
C MET A 114 4.17 -7.91 -15.29
N GLU A 115 4.74 -6.92 -15.98
CA GLU A 115 6.07 -6.95 -16.58
C GLU A 115 7.22 -6.92 -15.55
N ARG A 116 6.89 -6.83 -14.24
CA ARG A 116 7.85 -6.79 -13.13
C ARG A 116 8.89 -5.68 -13.29
N ARG A 117 8.47 -4.50 -13.75
CA ARG A 117 9.38 -3.38 -13.98
C ARG A 117 10.06 -2.95 -12.69
N ARG A 118 11.39 -2.96 -12.70
CA ARG A 118 12.21 -2.80 -11.50
C ARG A 118 11.98 -1.48 -10.77
N PHE A 119 11.74 -0.39 -11.49
CA PHE A 119 11.49 0.92 -10.86
C PHE A 119 10.21 0.94 -10.00
N LEU A 120 9.21 0.09 -10.30
CA LEU A 120 8.01 -0.05 -9.48
C LEU A 120 8.24 -0.97 -8.28
N LEU A 121 8.89 -2.11 -8.51
CA LEU A 121 9.17 -3.09 -7.47
C LEU A 121 10.11 -2.53 -6.39
N ASP A 122 11.08 -1.72 -6.80
CA ASP A 122 12.09 -1.11 -5.91
C ASP A 122 11.66 0.30 -5.44
N SER A 123 10.40 0.71 -5.68
CA SER A 123 9.93 2.05 -5.31
C SER A 123 9.72 2.21 -3.81
N ALA A 124 10.24 3.32 -3.26
CA ALA A 124 9.96 3.68 -1.87
C ALA A 124 8.56 4.28 -1.69
N PHE A 125 8.08 4.22 -0.44
CA PHE A 125 6.85 4.88 -0.02
C PHE A 125 7.02 6.41 -0.01
N ALA A 126 6.07 7.14 -0.60
CA ALA A 126 6.10 8.59 -0.71
C ALA A 126 4.99 9.25 0.11
N VAL A 127 5.29 9.76 1.31
CA VAL A 127 4.31 10.36 2.24
C VAL A 127 3.42 11.40 1.56
N GLY A 128 4.00 12.29 0.73
CA GLY A 128 3.25 13.35 0.04
C GLY A 128 2.17 12.85 -0.91
N ALA A 129 2.37 11.69 -1.55
CA ALA A 129 1.43 11.15 -2.53
C ALA A 129 0.10 10.74 -1.88
N GLY A 130 0.15 10.13 -0.70
CA GLY A 130 -1.05 9.73 0.04
C GLY A 130 -1.90 10.92 0.50
N SER A 131 -1.27 11.95 1.07
CA SER A 131 -1.99 13.13 1.59
C SER A 131 -2.60 13.95 0.46
N ALA A 132 -1.87 14.09 -0.66
CA ALA A 132 -2.42 14.72 -1.86
C ALA A 132 -3.61 13.94 -2.43
N GLY A 133 -3.54 12.60 -2.46
CA GLY A 133 -4.64 11.74 -2.88
C GLY A 133 -5.88 11.88 -1.98
N ALA A 134 -5.69 11.89 -0.66
CA ALA A 134 -6.79 12.06 0.30
C ALA A 134 -7.45 13.44 0.19
N LEU A 135 -6.65 14.52 0.06
CA LEU A 135 -7.18 15.86 -0.17
C LEU A 135 -8.00 15.89 -1.46
N ARG A 136 -7.45 15.34 -2.54
CA ARG A 136 -8.11 15.32 -3.86
C ARG A 136 -9.42 14.54 -3.85
N TRP A 137 -9.44 13.41 -3.15
CA TRP A 137 -10.65 12.63 -2.91
C TRP A 137 -11.76 13.45 -2.24
N LEU A 138 -11.40 14.28 -1.24
CA LEU A 138 -12.37 15.06 -0.46
C LEU A 138 -12.86 16.32 -1.18
N THR A 139 -12.02 16.96 -1.99
CA THR A 139 -12.29 18.33 -2.46
C THR A 139 -12.50 18.47 -3.96
N PHE A 140 -12.06 17.52 -4.79
CA PHE A 140 -12.14 17.66 -6.25
C PHE A 140 -13.23 16.77 -6.86
N PRO A 141 -14.22 17.35 -7.57
CA PRO A 141 -15.13 16.56 -8.39
C PRO A 141 -14.34 15.89 -9.52
N MET A 142 -14.70 14.66 -9.89
CA MET A 142 -14.09 13.98 -11.03
C MET A 142 -14.51 14.65 -12.34
N GLU A 143 -13.56 14.90 -13.23
CA GLU A 143 -13.86 15.35 -14.58
C GLU A 143 -14.22 14.17 -15.49
N GLY A 144 -15.30 14.34 -16.26
CA GLY A 144 -15.82 13.30 -17.14
C GLY A 144 -16.68 12.26 -16.42
N LYS A 145 -17.35 11.43 -17.22
CA LYS A 145 -18.23 10.35 -16.75
C LYS A 145 -17.53 9.00 -16.91
N PRO A 146 -17.83 8.00 -16.06
CA PRO A 146 -17.38 6.64 -16.24
C PRO A 146 -18.14 5.99 -17.40
N GLU A 147 -17.83 6.39 -18.63
CA GLU A 147 -18.40 5.88 -19.87
C GLU A 147 -17.29 5.69 -20.91
N ALA A 148 -17.49 4.77 -21.84
CA ALA A 148 -16.55 4.52 -22.92
C ALA A 148 -17.28 4.10 -24.19
N ALA A 149 -16.70 4.50 -25.34
CA ALA A 149 -17.23 4.28 -26.68
C ALA A 149 -16.26 3.43 -27.54
N GLY A 150 -15.77 2.32 -26.96
CA GLY A 150 -14.89 1.37 -27.64
C GLY A 150 -15.61 0.44 -28.62
N VAL A 151 -15.18 -0.83 -28.67
CA VAL A 151 -15.76 -1.85 -29.57
C VAL A 151 -16.26 -3.09 -28.82
N ARG A 152 -15.82 -3.30 -27.59
CA ARG A 152 -16.17 -4.47 -26.77
C ARG A 152 -17.36 -4.15 -25.89
N LYS A 153 -18.51 -4.79 -26.12
CA LYS A 153 -19.66 -4.61 -25.22
C LYS A 153 -19.32 -5.11 -23.81
N VAL A 154 -19.55 -4.28 -22.80
CA VAL A 154 -19.38 -4.64 -21.38
C VAL A 154 -20.75 -4.65 -20.72
N GLY A 155 -21.01 -5.65 -19.86
CA GLY A 155 -22.26 -5.72 -19.12
C GLY A 155 -22.15 -6.38 -17.76
N ALA A 156 -23.30 -6.63 -17.14
CA ALA A 156 -23.41 -7.26 -15.83
C ALA A 156 -22.64 -8.59 -15.68
N PRO A 157 -22.60 -9.50 -16.70
CA PRO A 157 -21.82 -10.73 -16.59
C PRO A 157 -20.31 -10.51 -16.42
N ASP A 158 -19.72 -9.53 -17.14
CA ASP A 158 -18.30 -9.20 -17.01
C ASP A 158 -17.98 -8.71 -15.59
N ILE A 159 -18.84 -7.84 -15.06
CA ILE A 159 -18.69 -7.26 -13.72
C ILE A 159 -18.86 -8.34 -12.64
N ALA A 160 -19.84 -9.24 -12.80
CA ALA A 160 -20.03 -10.37 -11.90
C ALA A 160 -18.80 -11.29 -11.88
N ALA A 161 -18.20 -11.56 -13.04
CA ALA A 161 -16.97 -12.35 -13.11
C ALA A 161 -15.79 -11.70 -12.39
N ILE A 162 -15.63 -10.37 -12.49
CA ILE A 162 -14.60 -9.64 -11.73
C ILE A 162 -14.80 -9.81 -10.23
N ARG A 163 -16.02 -9.63 -9.72
CA ARG A 163 -16.31 -9.76 -8.28
C ARG A 163 -16.06 -11.18 -7.77
N GLU A 164 -16.50 -12.18 -8.53
CA GLU A 164 -16.30 -13.60 -8.23
C GLU A 164 -14.81 -13.97 -8.10
N VAL A 165 -14.01 -13.53 -9.07
CA VAL A 165 -12.56 -13.76 -9.09
C VAL A 165 -11.88 -13.03 -7.93
N THR A 166 -12.27 -11.79 -7.64
CA THR A 166 -11.75 -11.03 -6.51
C THR A 166 -12.01 -11.72 -5.18
N ARG A 167 -13.25 -12.19 -4.95
CA ARG A 167 -13.60 -12.92 -3.72
C ARG A 167 -12.76 -14.19 -3.58
N SER A 168 -12.63 -14.96 -4.64
CA SER A 168 -11.81 -16.18 -4.66
C SER A 168 -10.34 -15.89 -4.34
N PHE A 169 -9.77 -14.82 -4.90
CA PHE A 169 -8.40 -14.41 -4.58
C PHE A 169 -8.25 -13.92 -3.13
N GLY A 170 -9.25 -13.20 -2.59
CA GLY A 170 -9.27 -12.78 -1.19
C GLY A 170 -9.31 -13.96 -0.21
N GLU A 171 -10.10 -14.99 -0.50
CA GLU A 171 -10.13 -16.23 0.31
C GLU A 171 -8.77 -16.95 0.31
N LEU A 172 -8.12 -17.04 -0.85
CA LEU A 172 -6.79 -17.63 -0.97
C LEU A 172 -5.72 -16.82 -0.22
N ASP A 173 -5.80 -15.49 -0.28
CA ASP A 173 -4.93 -14.59 0.49
C ASP A 173 -5.07 -14.81 1.99
N ASN A 174 -6.31 -14.82 2.50
CA ASN A 174 -6.58 -15.02 3.92
C ASN A 174 -6.02 -16.35 4.45
N ARG A 175 -6.09 -17.42 3.63
CA ARG A 175 -5.66 -18.76 4.02
C ARG A 175 -4.15 -19.01 3.87
N PHE A 176 -3.52 -18.52 2.79
CA PHE A 176 -2.14 -18.90 2.45
C PHE A 176 -1.15 -17.72 2.43
N GLY A 177 -1.64 -16.48 2.47
CA GLY A 177 -0.86 -15.26 2.33
C GLY A 177 -0.65 -14.81 0.88
N GLY A 178 -0.61 -13.51 0.66
CA GLY A 178 -0.72 -12.88 -0.67
C GLY A 178 0.41 -13.15 -1.64
N GLY A 179 1.59 -13.55 -1.14
CA GLY A 179 2.77 -13.76 -1.98
C GLY A 179 2.60 -14.82 -3.08
N ARG A 180 1.78 -15.86 -2.85
CA ARG A 180 1.55 -16.94 -3.82
C ARG A 180 0.59 -16.58 -4.95
N VAL A 181 -0.31 -15.62 -4.70
CA VAL A 181 -1.48 -15.37 -5.55
C VAL A 181 -1.37 -14.03 -6.27
N ARG A 182 -0.55 -13.09 -5.76
CA ARG A 182 -0.39 -11.74 -6.31
C ARG A 182 -0.10 -11.69 -7.81
N SER A 183 0.78 -12.54 -8.32
CA SER A 183 1.10 -12.55 -9.76
C SER A 183 -0.12 -12.91 -10.62
N ALA A 184 -0.99 -13.79 -10.13
CA ALA A 184 -2.25 -14.12 -10.80
C ALA A 184 -3.24 -12.95 -10.76
N VAL A 185 -3.33 -12.23 -9.62
CA VAL A 185 -4.18 -11.03 -9.48
C VAL A 185 -3.74 -9.94 -10.46
N VAL A 186 -2.45 -9.60 -10.49
CA VAL A 186 -1.92 -8.55 -11.39
C VAL A 186 -2.08 -8.95 -12.86
N LYS A 187 -1.88 -10.24 -13.19
CA LYS A 187 -2.18 -10.76 -14.53
C LYS A 187 -3.66 -10.61 -14.88
N TYR A 188 -4.57 -10.90 -13.96
CA TYR A 188 -6.01 -10.75 -14.18
C TYR A 188 -6.38 -9.28 -14.42
N LEU A 189 -5.82 -8.36 -13.62
CA LEU A 189 -5.95 -6.92 -13.81
C LEU A 189 -5.53 -6.48 -15.22
N ASP A 190 -4.32 -6.86 -15.66
CA ASP A 190 -3.79 -6.46 -16.97
C ASP A 190 -4.50 -7.13 -18.16
N SER A 191 -4.80 -8.43 -18.06
CA SER A 191 -5.29 -9.21 -19.22
C SER A 191 -6.81 -9.31 -19.33
N ALA A 192 -7.55 -9.18 -18.23
CA ALA A 192 -9.01 -9.32 -18.21
C ALA A 192 -9.72 -8.00 -17.89
N VAL A 193 -9.25 -7.25 -16.88
CA VAL A 193 -9.92 -6.01 -16.43
C VAL A 193 -9.55 -4.81 -17.30
N ALA A 194 -8.27 -4.63 -17.63
CA ALA A 194 -7.81 -3.49 -18.43
C ALA A 194 -8.51 -3.35 -19.79
N PRO A 195 -8.71 -4.43 -20.59
CA PRO A 195 -9.43 -4.33 -21.86
C PRO A 195 -10.90 -3.93 -21.70
N LEU A 196 -11.55 -4.28 -20.58
CA LEU A 196 -12.92 -3.88 -20.31
C LEU A 196 -13.02 -2.37 -20.05
N LEU A 197 -12.05 -1.80 -19.34
CA LEU A 197 -12.00 -0.36 -19.07
C LEU A 197 -11.64 0.45 -20.33
N LYS A 198 -10.65 -0.02 -21.12
CA LYS A 198 -10.10 0.69 -22.28
C LYS A 198 -10.90 0.54 -23.56
N ASP A 199 -11.21 -0.70 -23.91
CA ASP A 199 -11.77 -1.05 -25.22
C ASP A 199 -13.29 -1.25 -25.13
N GLY A 200 -13.85 -1.05 -23.94
CA GLY A 200 -15.24 -1.27 -23.61
C GLY A 200 -16.22 -0.26 -24.24
N VAL A 201 -17.44 -0.72 -24.46
CA VAL A 201 -18.62 0.11 -24.75
C VAL A 201 -19.59 -0.03 -23.58
N TYR A 202 -19.75 1.06 -22.83
CA TYR A 202 -20.64 1.11 -21.68
C TYR A 202 -21.05 2.56 -21.37
N GLY A 203 -22.30 2.71 -20.93
CA GLY A 203 -22.79 3.97 -20.38
C GLY A 203 -22.45 4.11 -18.89
N GLU A 204 -22.71 5.31 -18.38
CA GLU A 204 -22.36 5.77 -17.02
C GLU A 204 -22.70 4.77 -15.89
N ALA A 205 -23.90 4.17 -15.92
CA ALA A 205 -24.33 3.23 -14.88
C ALA A 205 -23.49 1.93 -14.87
N THR A 206 -23.18 1.39 -16.07
CA THR A 206 -22.34 0.20 -16.18
C THR A 206 -20.88 0.53 -15.89
N GLY A 207 -20.39 1.69 -16.32
CA GLY A 207 -19.03 2.12 -16.01
C GLY A 207 -18.80 2.36 -14.53
N ARG A 208 -19.77 2.91 -13.77
CA ARG A 208 -19.69 2.98 -12.30
C ARG A 208 -19.53 1.60 -11.66
N ALA A 209 -20.36 0.63 -12.07
CA ALA A 209 -20.31 -0.72 -11.54
C ALA A 209 -18.99 -1.44 -11.92
N LEU A 210 -18.48 -1.22 -13.13
CA LEU A 210 -17.17 -1.71 -13.56
C LEU A 210 -16.03 -1.06 -12.77
N ALA A 211 -16.08 0.25 -12.55
CA ALA A 211 -15.10 0.99 -11.77
C ALA A 211 -15.02 0.49 -10.32
N SER A 212 -16.17 0.24 -9.69
CA SER A 212 -16.27 -0.36 -8.35
C SER A 212 -15.61 -1.74 -8.32
N ALA A 213 -15.96 -2.64 -9.24
CA ALA A 213 -15.36 -3.98 -9.29
C ALA A 213 -13.85 -3.94 -9.58
N ALA A 214 -13.39 -3.04 -10.46
CA ALA A 214 -11.97 -2.83 -10.73
C ALA A 214 -11.22 -2.26 -9.52
N ALA A 215 -11.85 -1.35 -8.77
CA ALA A 215 -11.28 -0.79 -7.54
C ALA A 215 -11.05 -1.89 -6.49
N GLU A 216 -12.00 -2.82 -6.34
CA GLU A 216 -11.87 -3.95 -5.41
C GLU A 216 -10.65 -4.83 -5.71
N VAL A 217 -10.45 -5.21 -6.99
CA VAL A 217 -9.31 -6.04 -7.40
C VAL A 217 -7.99 -5.28 -7.24
N THR A 218 -8.01 -3.97 -7.55
CA THR A 218 -6.81 -3.11 -7.43
C THR A 218 -6.41 -2.93 -5.97
N ARG A 219 -7.38 -2.74 -5.07
CA ARG A 219 -7.16 -2.70 -3.62
C ARG A 219 -6.55 -4.02 -3.14
N LEU A 220 -7.05 -5.17 -3.62
CA LEU A 220 -6.49 -6.48 -3.29
C LEU A 220 -5.02 -6.60 -3.74
N ALA A 221 -4.68 -6.14 -4.95
CA ALA A 221 -3.29 -6.12 -5.42
C ALA A 221 -2.39 -5.20 -4.56
N GLY A 222 -2.92 -4.05 -4.13
CA GLY A 222 -2.28 -3.15 -3.17
C GLY A 222 -2.02 -3.82 -1.82
N TRP A 223 -3.00 -4.56 -1.30
CA TRP A 223 -2.85 -5.30 -0.05
C TRP A 223 -1.84 -6.44 -0.12
N MET A 224 -1.85 -7.19 -1.21
CA MET A 224 -0.84 -8.22 -1.42
C MET A 224 0.57 -7.63 -1.57
N ALA A 225 0.71 -6.44 -2.18
CA ALA A 225 2.00 -5.73 -2.21
C ALA A 225 2.42 -5.26 -0.81
N TYR A 226 1.47 -4.80 0.01
CA TYR A 226 1.71 -4.44 1.41
C TYR A 226 2.16 -5.65 2.25
N ASP A 227 1.59 -6.82 2.04
CA ASP A 227 1.99 -8.07 2.71
C ASP A 227 3.41 -8.55 2.35
N LEU A 228 3.87 -8.16 1.17
CA LEU A 228 5.23 -8.36 0.68
C LEU A 228 6.18 -7.21 1.06
N GLU A 229 5.69 -6.24 1.84
CA GLU A 229 6.41 -5.02 2.25
C GLU A 229 6.93 -4.16 1.09
N GLN A 230 6.28 -4.27 -0.08
CA GLN A 230 6.52 -3.42 -1.24
C GLN A 230 5.72 -2.13 -1.09
N HIS A 231 6.02 -1.34 -0.05
CA HIS A 231 5.15 -0.24 0.40
C HIS A 231 4.94 0.85 -0.66
N GLY A 232 5.94 1.18 -1.48
CA GLY A 232 5.78 2.13 -2.60
C GLY A 232 4.84 1.61 -3.69
N LEU A 233 4.92 0.31 -4.01
CA LEU A 233 4.02 -0.32 -4.98
C LEU A 233 2.60 -0.46 -4.43
N ALA A 234 2.46 -0.86 -3.17
CA ALA A 234 1.19 -0.92 -2.46
C ALA A 234 0.49 0.44 -2.45
N GLN A 235 1.23 1.51 -2.14
CA GLN A 235 0.70 2.87 -2.16
C GLN A 235 0.15 3.25 -3.54
N ARG A 236 0.88 2.96 -4.63
CA ARG A 236 0.42 3.25 -6.00
C ARG A 236 -0.89 2.53 -6.32
N HIS A 237 -0.97 1.23 -6.01
CA HIS A 237 -2.22 0.47 -6.21
C HIS A 237 -3.38 1.04 -5.38
N LEU A 238 -3.16 1.40 -4.11
CA LEU A 238 -4.21 1.97 -3.26
C LEU A 238 -4.67 3.35 -3.74
N ILE A 239 -3.76 4.21 -4.20
CA ILE A 239 -4.12 5.52 -4.80
C ILE A 239 -4.96 5.32 -6.07
N GLN A 240 -4.59 4.36 -6.92
CA GLN A 240 -5.37 4.09 -8.13
C GLN A 240 -6.70 3.39 -7.85
N ALA A 241 -6.78 2.53 -6.83
CA ALA A 241 -8.04 1.99 -6.34
C ALA A 241 -8.96 3.11 -5.84
N LEU A 242 -8.43 4.12 -5.14
CA LEU A 242 -9.19 5.28 -4.69
C LEU A 242 -9.71 6.11 -5.88
N SER A 243 -8.91 6.26 -6.95
CA SER A 243 -9.34 6.94 -8.18
C SER A 243 -10.48 6.20 -8.88
N LEU A 244 -10.41 4.86 -8.95
CA LEU A 244 -11.49 4.02 -9.48
C LEU A 244 -12.76 4.09 -8.61
N ALA A 245 -12.63 4.07 -7.27
CA ALA A 245 -13.75 4.24 -6.36
C ALA A 245 -14.45 5.59 -6.55
N ARG A 246 -13.70 6.66 -6.86
CA ARG A 246 -14.25 7.96 -7.23
C ARG A 246 -15.04 7.88 -8.54
N GLY A 247 -14.51 7.14 -9.52
CA GLY A 247 -15.22 6.83 -10.76
C GLY A 247 -16.56 6.12 -10.53
N ALA A 248 -16.61 5.25 -9.52
CA ALA A 248 -17.84 4.57 -9.11
C ALA A 248 -18.81 5.48 -8.33
N GLY A 249 -18.34 6.57 -7.74
CA GLY A 249 -19.09 7.37 -6.77
C GLY A 249 -19.26 6.66 -5.42
N ASP A 250 -18.39 5.69 -5.12
CA ASP A 250 -18.50 4.84 -3.91
C ASP A 250 -17.71 5.44 -2.75
N HIS A 251 -18.37 6.31 -1.98
CA HIS A 251 -17.72 6.99 -0.87
C HIS A 251 -17.37 6.06 0.29
N GLY A 252 -18.14 4.98 0.49
CA GLY A 252 -17.86 4.00 1.54
C GLY A 252 -16.59 3.24 1.23
N PHE A 253 -16.49 2.68 0.02
CA PHE A 253 -15.31 1.95 -0.41
C PHE A 253 -14.07 2.85 -0.55
N GLY A 254 -14.23 4.12 -0.95
CA GLY A 254 -13.14 5.09 -0.92
C GLY A 254 -12.62 5.37 0.50
N GLY A 255 -13.52 5.47 1.49
CA GLY A 255 -13.16 5.60 2.89
C GLY A 255 -12.42 4.38 3.44
N GLU A 256 -12.83 3.18 3.03
CA GLU A 256 -12.14 1.91 3.34
C GLU A 256 -10.72 1.88 2.78
N ILE A 257 -10.50 2.34 1.55
CA ILE A 257 -9.15 2.44 0.97
C ILE A 257 -8.30 3.42 1.78
N LEU A 258 -8.85 4.55 2.21
CA LEU A 258 -8.16 5.54 3.04
C LEU A 258 -7.82 5.00 4.44
N ALA A 259 -8.74 4.27 5.08
CA ALA A 259 -8.50 3.56 6.33
C ALA A 259 -7.35 2.54 6.16
N GLY A 260 -7.36 1.81 5.05
CA GLY A 260 -6.28 0.92 4.67
C GLY A 260 -4.92 1.63 4.53
N MET A 261 -4.88 2.75 3.82
CA MET A 261 -3.66 3.57 3.71
C MET A 261 -3.19 4.11 5.06
N ALA A 262 -4.10 4.50 5.96
CA ALA A 262 -3.76 4.93 7.32
C ALA A 262 -3.12 3.78 8.11
N HIS A 263 -3.66 2.57 8.01
CA HIS A 263 -3.08 1.38 8.63
C HIS A 263 -1.67 1.09 8.09
N GLN A 264 -1.47 1.19 6.77
CA GLN A 264 -0.14 1.06 6.16
C GLN A 264 0.83 2.11 6.72
N ALA A 265 0.40 3.37 6.83
CA ALA A 265 1.21 4.48 7.32
C ALA A 265 1.64 4.28 8.79
N ILE A 266 0.76 3.76 9.66
CA ILE A 266 1.12 3.40 11.04
C ILE A 266 2.20 2.32 11.04
N TYR A 267 2.00 1.26 10.25
CA TYR A 267 2.93 0.12 10.21
C TYR A 267 4.36 0.51 9.83
N ILE A 268 4.52 1.47 8.91
CA ILE A 268 5.84 1.95 8.46
C ILE A 268 6.38 3.14 9.29
N GLY A 269 5.75 3.46 10.42
CA GLY A 269 6.21 4.51 11.33
C GLY A 269 5.94 5.93 10.85
N GLN A 270 4.85 6.17 10.14
CA GLN A 270 4.41 7.49 9.65
C GLN A 270 3.08 7.93 10.32
N PRO A 271 3.02 8.07 11.66
CA PRO A 271 1.76 8.29 12.37
C PRO A 271 1.07 9.61 12.02
N ARG A 272 1.82 10.68 11.73
CA ARG A 272 1.23 11.96 11.31
C ARG A 272 0.48 11.84 9.98
N HIS A 273 1.06 11.10 9.04
CA HIS A 273 0.41 10.82 7.76
C HIS A 273 -0.82 9.92 7.94
N ALA A 274 -0.75 8.97 8.87
CA ALA A 274 -1.91 8.14 9.23
C ALA A 274 -3.08 8.95 9.80
N LEU A 275 -2.81 10.01 10.60
CA LEU A 275 -3.87 10.90 11.11
C LEU A 275 -4.62 11.60 9.97
N ASP A 276 -3.92 12.13 8.97
CA ASP A 276 -4.54 12.78 7.81
C ASP A 276 -5.46 11.80 7.06
N LEU A 277 -4.99 10.58 6.82
CA LEU A 277 -5.72 9.53 6.11
C LEU A 277 -6.92 9.01 6.91
N ALA A 278 -6.75 8.80 8.22
CA ALA A 278 -7.83 8.34 9.11
C ALA A 278 -8.96 9.37 9.17
N ARG A 279 -8.64 10.67 9.25
CA ARG A 279 -9.66 11.74 9.22
C ARG A 279 -10.36 11.84 7.87
N ALA A 280 -9.64 11.65 6.76
CA ALA A 280 -10.27 11.57 5.45
C ALA A 280 -11.21 10.35 5.32
N ALA A 281 -10.85 9.22 5.92
CA ALA A 281 -11.72 8.05 6.03
C ALA A 281 -12.97 8.34 6.87
N GLN A 282 -12.87 9.05 8.00
CA GLN A 282 -14.01 9.47 8.82
C GLN A 282 -15.01 10.32 8.02
N LEU A 283 -14.53 11.30 7.27
CA LEU A 283 -15.39 12.14 6.42
C LEU A 283 -16.13 11.31 5.36
N SER A 284 -15.44 10.34 4.77
CA SER A 284 -16.00 9.42 3.77
C SER A 284 -17.03 8.48 4.39
N ALA A 285 -16.74 7.93 5.57
CA ALA A 285 -17.62 7.04 6.31
C ALA A 285 -18.93 7.73 6.72
N ARG A 286 -18.85 8.99 7.18
CA ARG A 286 -20.03 9.81 7.50
C ARG A 286 -20.88 10.08 6.27
N ARG A 287 -20.24 10.39 5.13
CA ARG A 287 -20.94 10.63 3.86
C ARG A 287 -21.62 9.38 3.31
N ALA A 288 -21.03 8.21 3.52
CA ALA A 288 -21.57 6.93 3.10
C ALA A 288 -22.53 6.30 4.13
N GLU A 289 -22.66 6.90 5.32
CA GLU A 289 -23.46 6.40 6.42
C GLU A 289 -23.09 4.95 6.82
N VAL A 290 -21.78 4.66 6.93
CA VAL A 290 -21.24 3.35 7.34
C VAL A 290 -20.60 3.45 8.73
N PRO A 291 -21.35 3.22 9.83
CA PRO A 291 -20.83 3.29 11.20
C PRO A 291 -19.61 2.40 11.47
N SER A 292 -19.56 1.16 10.97
CA SER A 292 -18.38 0.30 11.19
C SER A 292 -17.10 0.88 10.60
N LEU A 293 -17.18 1.48 9.40
CA LEU A 293 -16.04 2.17 8.80
C LEU A 293 -15.65 3.43 9.58
N LEU A 294 -16.64 4.15 10.14
CA LEU A 294 -16.37 5.30 10.99
C LEU A 294 -15.63 4.89 12.27
N ALA A 295 -16.06 3.78 12.89
CA ALA A 295 -15.38 3.20 14.04
C ALA A 295 -13.95 2.77 13.70
N GLU A 296 -13.74 2.10 12.57
CA GLU A 296 -12.41 1.73 12.07
C GLU A 296 -11.50 2.94 11.89
N ALA A 297 -12.01 4.00 11.26
CA ALA A 297 -11.26 5.22 11.05
C ALA A 297 -10.86 5.89 12.39
N TYR A 298 -11.72 5.83 13.41
CA TYR A 298 -11.41 6.33 14.75
C TYR A 298 -10.34 5.50 15.47
N VAL A 299 -10.39 4.16 15.41
CA VAL A 299 -9.31 3.35 16.03
C VAL A 299 -7.97 3.50 15.30
N LEU A 300 -7.96 3.81 14.00
CA LEU A 300 -6.74 4.15 13.29
C LEU A 300 -6.19 5.51 13.70
N GLU A 301 -7.06 6.51 13.92
CA GLU A 301 -6.65 7.79 14.53
C GLU A 301 -6.09 7.57 15.95
N ALA A 302 -6.75 6.75 16.77
CA ALA A 302 -6.30 6.42 18.12
C ALA A 302 -4.91 5.76 18.13
N HIS A 303 -4.67 4.81 17.22
CA HIS A 303 -3.40 4.11 17.10
C HIS A 303 -2.28 5.05 16.63
N ALA A 304 -2.59 5.98 15.71
CA ALA A 304 -1.64 7.01 15.31
C ALA A 304 -1.28 7.96 16.47
N HIS A 305 -2.23 8.33 17.33
CA HIS A 305 -1.97 9.08 18.56
C HIS A 305 -1.15 8.29 19.58
N ALA A 306 -1.44 7.00 19.77
CA ALA A 306 -0.65 6.12 20.63
C ALA A 306 0.81 6.02 20.15
N ALA A 307 1.04 5.89 18.85
CA ALA A 307 2.38 5.88 18.25
C ALA A 307 3.13 7.23 18.40
N LEU A 308 2.42 8.31 18.70
CA LEU A 308 2.97 9.62 19.04
C LEU A 308 3.07 9.85 20.56
N SER A 309 2.78 8.82 21.37
CA SER A 309 2.72 8.88 22.83
C SER A 309 1.69 9.88 23.38
N ASP A 310 0.64 10.19 22.61
CA ASP A 310 -0.45 11.08 23.03
C ASP A 310 -1.63 10.24 23.58
N GLY A 311 -1.52 9.86 24.85
CA GLY A 311 -2.53 9.03 25.51
C GLY A 311 -3.90 9.71 25.63
N ALA A 312 -3.96 11.03 25.75
CA ALA A 312 -5.21 11.76 25.88
C ALA A 312 -6.00 11.76 24.55
N ALA A 313 -5.33 12.10 23.45
CA ALA A 313 -5.96 12.06 22.13
C ALA A 313 -6.30 10.63 21.71
N CYS A 314 -5.45 9.65 22.06
CA CYS A 314 -5.74 8.24 21.86
C CYS A 314 -7.05 7.83 22.56
N ALA A 315 -7.19 8.13 23.85
CA ALA A 315 -8.39 7.78 24.62
C ALA A 315 -9.66 8.42 24.06
N LEU A 316 -9.59 9.68 23.62
CA LEU A 316 -10.71 10.37 22.97
C LEU A 316 -11.12 9.68 21.67
N ALA A 317 -10.17 9.34 20.81
CA ALA A 317 -10.44 8.65 19.55
C ALA A 317 -10.98 7.23 19.77
N LEU A 318 -10.49 6.49 20.78
CA LEU A 318 -11.08 5.19 21.16
C LEU A 318 -12.53 5.36 21.61
N HIS A 319 -12.84 6.38 22.42
CA HIS A 319 -14.21 6.63 22.84
C HIS A 319 -15.15 6.90 21.65
N GLU A 320 -14.72 7.71 20.68
CA GLU A 320 -15.48 7.95 19.45
C GLU A 320 -15.63 6.67 18.61
N ALA A 321 -14.63 5.79 18.61
CA ALA A 321 -14.74 4.49 17.97
C ALA A 321 -15.83 3.62 18.60
N ASP A 322 -15.90 3.54 19.93
CA ASP A 322 -16.96 2.81 20.64
C ASP A 322 -18.35 3.37 20.28
N LEU A 323 -18.51 4.70 20.31
CA LEU A 323 -19.78 5.36 19.97
C LEU A 323 -20.22 5.09 18.53
N ALA A 324 -19.28 5.05 17.57
CA ALA A 324 -19.57 4.70 16.19
C ALA A 324 -19.89 3.21 16.04
N PHE A 325 -19.14 2.34 16.72
CA PHE A 325 -19.30 0.90 16.66
C PHE A 325 -20.64 0.46 17.23
N ASP A 326 -21.11 1.07 18.32
CA ASP A 326 -22.42 0.80 18.93
C ASP A 326 -23.61 1.16 18.02
N ARG A 327 -23.40 2.02 17.02
CA ARG A 327 -24.44 2.42 16.05
C ARG A 327 -24.52 1.50 14.84
N ARG A 328 -23.57 0.57 14.68
CA ARG A 328 -23.51 -0.30 13.51
C ARG A 328 -24.75 -1.18 13.39
N ARG A 329 -25.09 -1.50 12.14
CA ARG A 329 -26.12 -2.47 11.79
C ARG A 329 -25.51 -3.44 10.79
N PRO A 330 -24.86 -4.52 11.26
CA PRO A 330 -24.00 -5.35 10.40
C PRO A 330 -24.73 -5.95 9.19
N ASP A 331 -26.05 -6.17 9.30
CA ASP A 331 -26.89 -6.68 8.22
C ASP A 331 -27.27 -5.61 7.18
N GLU A 332 -27.20 -4.33 7.53
CA GLU A 332 -27.51 -3.19 6.65
C GLU A 332 -26.24 -2.57 6.03
N GLU A 333 -25.06 -2.95 6.50
CA GLU A 333 -23.77 -2.45 6.02
C GLU A 333 -23.18 -3.30 4.87
N PRO A 334 -22.30 -2.72 4.03
CA PRO A 334 -21.67 -3.43 2.93
C PRO A 334 -20.91 -4.69 3.36
N GLU A 335 -20.95 -5.75 2.53
CA GLU A 335 -20.30 -7.02 2.86
C GLU A 335 -18.78 -6.86 3.11
N TRP A 336 -18.12 -5.95 2.40
CA TRP A 336 -16.67 -5.76 2.49
C TRP A 336 -16.19 -5.22 3.84
N ILE A 337 -17.03 -4.59 4.68
CA ILE A 337 -16.64 -4.09 6.02
C ILE A 337 -16.87 -5.14 7.12
N ARG A 338 -17.52 -6.27 6.82
CA ARG A 338 -17.91 -7.28 7.82
C ARG A 338 -16.75 -7.94 8.56
N TYR A 339 -15.52 -7.79 8.08
CA TYR A 339 -14.34 -8.23 8.82
C TYR A 339 -14.08 -7.37 10.08
N PHE A 340 -14.61 -6.15 10.13
CA PHE A 340 -14.45 -5.23 11.25
C PHE A 340 -15.49 -5.56 12.34
N ASP A 341 -15.15 -6.57 13.14
CA ASP A 341 -15.95 -7.07 14.26
C ASP A 341 -15.35 -6.67 15.62
N GLU A 342 -15.96 -7.14 16.70
CA GLU A 342 -15.52 -6.93 18.08
C GLU A 342 -14.08 -7.39 18.30
N ALA A 343 -13.66 -8.49 17.66
CA ALA A 343 -12.33 -9.03 17.81
C ALA A 343 -11.29 -8.16 17.09
N TYR A 344 -11.62 -7.65 15.90
CA TYR A 344 -10.79 -6.70 15.17
C TYR A 344 -10.66 -5.37 15.94
N LEU A 345 -11.77 -4.84 16.45
CA LEU A 345 -11.78 -3.64 17.30
C LEU A 345 -10.87 -3.83 18.53
N ALA A 346 -11.02 -4.95 19.23
CA ALA A 346 -10.18 -5.30 20.37
C ALA A 346 -8.69 -5.39 20.00
N ALA A 347 -8.34 -5.91 18.82
CA ALA A 347 -6.95 -5.94 18.36
C ALA A 347 -6.37 -4.52 18.24
N LYS A 348 -7.13 -3.57 17.71
CA LYS A 348 -6.69 -2.17 17.59
C LYS A 348 -6.52 -1.49 18.95
N TYR A 349 -7.43 -1.74 19.90
CA TYR A 349 -7.29 -1.25 21.28
C TYR A 349 -6.01 -1.79 21.92
N ALA A 350 -5.74 -3.08 21.77
CA ALA A 350 -4.54 -3.71 22.30
C ALA A 350 -3.25 -3.11 21.71
N HIS A 351 -3.24 -2.80 20.41
CA HIS A 351 -2.14 -2.08 19.78
C HIS A 351 -1.92 -0.70 20.40
N CYS A 352 -2.99 0.08 20.60
CA CYS A 352 -2.91 1.41 21.22
C CYS A 352 -2.31 1.32 22.63
N PHE A 353 -2.85 0.45 23.48
CA PHE A 353 -2.36 0.31 24.86
C PHE A 353 -0.93 -0.22 24.92
N ARG A 354 -0.55 -1.15 24.04
CA ARG A 354 0.84 -1.62 23.93
C ARG A 354 1.79 -0.46 23.62
N ASP A 355 1.43 0.39 22.66
CA ASP A 355 2.30 1.48 22.21
C ASP A 355 2.35 2.64 23.23
N LEU A 356 1.31 2.78 24.07
CA LEU A 356 1.30 3.65 25.26
C LEU A 356 2.00 3.03 26.49
N GLY A 357 2.41 1.77 26.43
CA GLY A 357 3.06 1.06 27.54
C GLY A 357 2.11 0.54 28.63
N ASP A 358 0.78 0.59 28.42
CA ASP A 358 -0.21 0.00 29.33
C ASP A 358 -0.37 -1.50 29.03
N GLY A 359 0.55 -2.30 29.58
CA GLY A 359 0.54 -3.75 29.37
C GLY A 359 -0.72 -4.45 29.91
N ALA A 360 -1.35 -3.92 30.96
CA ALA A 360 -2.54 -4.54 31.57
C ALA A 360 -3.76 -4.44 30.63
N GLN A 361 -4.02 -3.24 30.09
CA GLN A 361 -5.08 -3.09 29.08
C GLN A 361 -4.71 -3.79 27.77
N ALA A 362 -3.44 -3.75 27.36
CA ALA A 362 -2.98 -4.45 26.16
C ALA A 362 -3.26 -5.96 26.24
N VAL A 363 -2.96 -6.63 27.36
CA VAL A 363 -3.28 -8.05 27.57
C VAL A 363 -4.79 -8.30 27.51
N ARG A 364 -5.58 -7.48 28.19
CA ARG A 364 -7.05 -7.62 28.23
C ARG A 364 -7.65 -7.61 26.82
N TYR A 365 -7.30 -6.61 26.01
CA TYR A 365 -7.83 -6.46 24.67
C TYR A 365 -7.21 -7.46 23.68
N ALA A 366 -5.93 -7.81 23.83
CA ALA A 366 -5.29 -8.81 22.97
C ALA A 366 -5.83 -10.23 23.19
N ARG A 367 -6.35 -10.54 24.40
CA ARG A 367 -7.10 -11.79 24.63
C ARG A 367 -8.45 -11.79 23.92
N ARG A 368 -9.20 -10.70 24.02
CA ARG A 368 -10.50 -10.55 23.33
C ARG A 368 -10.37 -10.64 21.81
N SER A 369 -9.26 -10.14 21.24
CA SER A 369 -9.05 -10.23 19.80
C SER A 369 -8.81 -11.65 19.28
N LEU A 370 -8.61 -12.64 20.17
CA LEU A 370 -8.50 -14.05 19.80
C LEU A 370 -9.88 -14.72 19.59
N ASP A 371 -10.98 -14.05 19.93
CA ASP A 371 -12.36 -14.49 19.62
C ASP A 371 -12.73 -14.29 18.14
N MET A 372 -11.75 -13.89 17.32
CA MET A 372 -11.86 -13.74 15.87
C MET A 372 -12.18 -15.07 15.15
N ASP A 373 -12.67 -14.97 13.92
CA ASP A 373 -12.89 -16.13 13.06
C ASP A 373 -11.58 -16.90 12.78
N GLY A 374 -11.58 -18.20 13.10
CA GLY A 374 -10.44 -19.09 12.95
C GLY A 374 -9.92 -19.29 11.52
N ARG A 375 -10.68 -18.88 10.49
CA ARG A 375 -10.23 -18.88 9.08
C ARG A 375 -9.07 -17.91 8.84
N TYR A 376 -8.95 -16.84 9.64
CA TYR A 376 -7.90 -15.83 9.51
C TYR A 376 -6.61 -16.23 10.25
N VAL A 377 -5.97 -17.32 9.80
CA VAL A 377 -4.77 -17.91 10.44
C VAL A 377 -3.65 -16.87 10.65
N ARG A 378 -3.42 -16.02 9.65
CA ARG A 378 -2.41 -14.95 9.71
C ARG A 378 -2.77 -13.85 10.71
N GLY A 379 -4.03 -13.42 10.75
CA GLY A 379 -4.51 -12.44 11.72
C GLY A 379 -4.38 -12.98 13.15
N ARG A 380 -4.70 -14.26 13.37
CA ARG A 380 -4.53 -14.92 14.66
C ARG A 380 -3.07 -14.95 15.11
N MET A 381 -2.14 -15.22 14.20
CA MET A 381 -0.71 -15.15 14.49
C MET A 381 -0.29 -13.74 14.94
N PHE A 382 -0.74 -12.68 14.26
CA PHE A 382 -0.46 -11.31 14.70
C PHE A 382 -1.05 -10.98 16.07
N ASN A 383 -2.28 -11.40 16.35
CA ASN A 383 -2.94 -11.19 17.65
C ASN A 383 -2.22 -11.94 18.78
N LEU A 384 -1.70 -13.13 18.53
CA LEU A 384 -0.85 -13.86 19.48
C LEU A 384 0.49 -13.17 19.70
N SER A 385 1.15 -12.66 18.65
CA SER A 385 2.38 -11.86 18.80
C SER A 385 2.13 -10.58 19.61
N LEU A 386 0.98 -9.93 19.41
CA LEU A 386 0.54 -8.77 20.18
C LEU A 386 0.33 -9.13 21.66
N LEU A 387 -0.36 -10.24 21.95
CA LEU A 387 -0.59 -10.72 23.30
C LEU A 387 0.72 -11.09 24.01
N ALA A 388 1.62 -11.81 23.34
CA ALA A 388 2.94 -12.15 23.89
C ALA A 388 3.76 -10.89 24.21
N SER A 389 3.71 -9.89 23.33
CA SER A 389 4.34 -8.59 23.56
C SER A 389 3.73 -7.84 24.75
N ALA A 390 2.41 -7.94 24.95
CA ALA A 390 1.72 -7.33 26.07
C ALA A 390 2.07 -8.01 27.42
N HIS A 391 2.20 -9.33 27.45
CA HIS A 391 2.73 -10.06 28.62
C HIS A 391 4.18 -9.65 28.92
N ALA A 392 5.00 -9.48 27.88
CA ALA A 392 6.38 -9.01 28.05
C ALA A 392 6.45 -7.61 28.69
N LEU A 393 5.56 -6.69 28.30
CA LEU A 393 5.44 -5.37 28.93
C LEU A 393 5.06 -5.43 30.43
N GLN A 394 4.37 -6.49 30.87
CA GLN A 394 4.03 -6.72 32.27
C GLN A 394 5.13 -7.47 33.05
N GLY A 395 6.22 -7.88 32.37
CA GLY A 395 7.27 -8.70 32.97
C GLY A 395 6.90 -10.18 33.15
N ASP A 396 5.80 -10.63 32.54
CA ASP A 396 5.31 -12.01 32.64
C ASP A 396 5.98 -12.90 31.58
N ALA A 397 7.20 -13.36 31.92
CA ALA A 397 8.04 -14.12 31.01
C ALA A 397 7.43 -15.48 30.61
N GLU A 398 6.75 -16.16 31.54
CA GLU A 398 6.14 -17.47 31.31
C GLU A 398 5.03 -17.38 30.26
N GLU A 399 4.07 -16.47 30.45
CA GLU A 399 2.98 -16.30 29.49
C GLU A 399 3.47 -15.70 28.17
N ALA A 400 4.42 -14.76 28.21
CA ALA A 400 5.03 -14.21 27.01
C ALA A 400 5.67 -15.32 26.14
N SER A 401 6.40 -16.23 26.77
CA SER A 401 7.01 -17.40 26.11
C SER A 401 5.95 -18.37 25.56
N ARG A 402 4.95 -18.72 26.37
CA ARG A 402 3.90 -19.68 26.00
C ARG A 402 3.06 -19.20 24.82
N VAL A 403 2.58 -17.95 24.89
CA VAL A 403 1.78 -17.34 23.82
C VAL A 403 2.64 -17.08 22.58
N GLY A 404 3.87 -16.59 22.77
CA GLY A 404 4.80 -16.35 21.66
C GLY A 404 5.15 -17.62 20.90
N THR A 405 5.29 -18.76 21.59
CA THR A 405 5.47 -20.08 20.96
C THR A 405 4.31 -20.43 20.04
N SER A 406 3.08 -20.21 20.50
CA SER A 406 1.87 -20.44 19.69
C SER A 406 1.84 -19.53 18.45
N ALA A 407 2.32 -18.29 18.55
CA ALA A 407 2.45 -17.41 17.40
C ALA A 407 3.48 -17.95 16.38
N LEU A 408 4.63 -18.45 16.84
CA LEU A 408 5.67 -19.00 15.95
C LEU A 408 5.25 -20.31 15.28
N ASP A 409 4.45 -21.15 15.96
CA ASP A 409 3.89 -22.37 15.37
C ASP A 409 3.00 -22.04 14.16
N LEU A 410 2.16 -21.01 14.27
CA LEU A 410 1.37 -20.52 13.15
C LEU A 410 2.25 -19.86 12.07
N ALA A 411 3.25 -19.08 12.48
CA ALA A 411 4.15 -18.39 11.56
C ALA A 411 4.91 -19.35 10.62
N ALA A 412 5.29 -20.54 11.10
CA ALA A 412 6.01 -21.54 10.31
C ALA A 412 5.22 -22.03 9.07
N GLY A 413 3.88 -22.01 9.13
CA GLY A 413 3.01 -22.40 8.02
C GLY A 413 2.72 -21.29 7.00
N LEU A 414 3.12 -20.04 7.28
CA LEU A 414 2.77 -18.86 6.48
C LEU A 414 3.91 -18.43 5.55
N GLN A 415 3.55 -17.92 4.37
CA GLN A 415 4.50 -17.35 3.40
C GLN A 415 4.22 -15.86 3.20
N SER A 416 4.58 -15.05 4.20
CA SER A 416 4.41 -13.58 4.20
C SER A 416 5.66 -12.90 4.76
N VAL A 417 6.09 -11.82 4.11
CA VAL A 417 7.21 -10.99 4.60
C VAL A 417 6.80 -10.31 5.90
N ARG A 418 5.57 -9.80 5.98
CA ARG A 418 5.01 -9.20 7.22
C ARG A 418 5.02 -10.17 8.40
N THR A 419 4.81 -11.47 8.18
CA THR A 419 4.97 -12.48 9.25
C THR A 419 6.36 -12.44 9.85
N ARG A 420 7.41 -12.34 9.03
CA ARG A 420 8.80 -12.25 9.52
C ARG A 420 9.04 -10.95 10.26
N SER A 421 8.47 -9.84 9.79
CA SER A 421 8.59 -8.55 10.46
C SER A 421 7.89 -8.51 11.82
N TYR A 422 6.72 -9.14 11.96
CA TYR A 422 6.06 -9.32 13.26
C TYR A 422 6.87 -10.22 14.20
N VAL A 423 7.48 -11.29 13.68
CA VAL A 423 8.39 -12.14 14.45
C VAL A 423 9.64 -11.36 14.91
N ALA A 424 10.18 -10.50 14.06
CA ALA A 424 11.31 -9.64 14.40
C ALA A 424 10.93 -8.54 15.42
N ASP A 425 9.72 -7.96 15.32
CA ASP A 425 9.19 -7.01 16.32
C ASP A 425 8.98 -7.69 17.67
N LEU A 426 8.35 -8.87 17.69
CA LEU A 426 8.17 -9.67 18.90
C LEU A 426 9.51 -10.00 19.56
N ARG A 427 10.54 -10.37 18.77
CA ARG A 427 11.89 -10.60 19.28
C ARG A 427 12.41 -9.39 20.06
N LYS A 428 12.33 -8.19 19.48
CA LYS A 428 12.79 -6.95 20.15
C LYS A 428 12.06 -6.71 21.46
N ARG A 429 10.75 -6.95 21.48
CA ARG A 429 9.91 -6.74 22.67
C ARG A 429 10.17 -7.76 23.78
N LEU A 430 10.70 -8.92 23.45
CA LEU A 430 11.10 -9.96 24.41
C LEU A 430 12.52 -9.78 24.96
N GLU A 431 13.37 -8.95 24.34
CA GLU A 431 14.77 -8.72 24.77
C GLU A 431 14.92 -8.37 26.27
N PRO A 432 14.05 -7.53 26.88
CA PRO A 432 14.13 -7.23 28.31
C PRO A 432 13.98 -8.46 29.22
N LEU A 433 13.34 -9.52 28.74
CA LEU A 433 13.08 -10.76 29.48
C LEU A 433 13.99 -11.91 29.05
N SER A 434 15.06 -11.63 28.29
CA SER A 434 15.95 -12.65 27.73
C SER A 434 16.73 -13.47 28.77
N GLY A 435 16.70 -13.08 30.05
CA GLY A 435 17.23 -13.87 31.15
C GLY A 435 16.36 -15.09 31.54
N ASP A 436 15.07 -15.10 31.15
CA ASP A 436 14.20 -16.25 31.35
C ASP A 436 14.50 -17.35 30.30
N PRO A 437 14.65 -18.62 30.70
CA PRO A 437 14.98 -19.71 29.76
C PRO A 437 13.94 -19.92 28.65
N GLY A 438 12.65 -19.75 28.96
CA GLY A 438 11.56 -19.90 28.00
C GLY A 438 11.62 -18.79 26.95
N VAL A 439 11.78 -17.55 27.40
CA VAL A 439 11.93 -16.38 26.51
C VAL A 439 13.20 -16.50 25.67
N ALA A 440 14.33 -16.94 26.24
CA ALA A 440 15.57 -17.15 25.50
C ALA A 440 15.42 -18.19 24.38
N ALA A 441 14.76 -19.32 24.65
CA ALA A 441 14.45 -20.34 23.66
C ALA A 441 13.55 -19.79 22.54
N LEU A 442 12.52 -19.02 22.91
CA LEU A 442 11.62 -18.38 21.96
C LEU A 442 12.38 -17.38 21.06
N VAL A 443 13.20 -16.51 21.64
CA VAL A 443 14.05 -15.56 20.91
C VAL A 443 14.97 -16.28 19.93
N GLN A 444 15.55 -17.42 20.32
CA GLN A 444 16.38 -18.20 19.39
C GLN A 444 15.56 -18.72 18.21
N ARG A 445 14.35 -19.25 18.45
CA ARG A 445 13.44 -19.71 17.39
C ARG A 445 13.01 -18.59 16.45
N THR A 446 12.84 -17.36 16.93
CA THR A 446 12.54 -16.20 16.05
C THR A 446 13.66 -15.94 15.04
N ARG A 447 14.94 -16.18 15.39
CA ARG A 447 16.08 -16.00 14.49
C ARG A 447 16.11 -17.02 13.35
N GLU A 448 15.59 -18.21 13.58
CA GLU A 448 15.47 -19.26 12.56
C GLU A 448 14.38 -18.94 11.52
N LEU A 449 13.25 -18.40 11.98
CA LEU A 449 12.12 -18.02 11.13
C LEU A 449 12.32 -16.67 10.42
N ALA A 450 13.05 -15.75 11.06
CA ALA A 450 13.37 -14.42 10.56
C ALA A 450 14.87 -14.12 10.80
N PRO A 451 15.77 -14.72 10.00
CA PRO A 451 17.19 -14.40 10.05
C PRO A 451 17.38 -12.91 9.76
N ALA A 452 18.35 -12.28 10.42
CA ALA A 452 18.71 -10.90 10.13
C ALA A 452 19.09 -10.77 8.65
N ALA A 453 18.49 -9.79 7.96
CA ALA A 453 18.73 -9.51 6.55
C ALA A 453 20.15 -8.97 6.31
#